data_AF-A0A8J3MXR7-F1
#
_entry.id   AF-A0A8J3MXR7-F1
#
_cell.length_a   1.000
_cell.length_b   1.000
_cell.length_c   1.000
_cell.angle_alpha   90.00
_cell.angle_beta   90.00
_cell.angle_gamma   90.00
#
_symmetry.space_group_name_H-M   'P 1'
#
loop_
_entity.id
_entity.type
_entity.pdbx_description
1 polymer ?
#
loop_
_entity_poly.entity_id
_entity_poly.type
_entity_poly.pdbx_seq_one_letter_code
_entity_poly.pdbx_strand_id
1 'polypeptide(L)'
;MALNNNLPSRQRELQVLQRRIQACRQCQEQGYIPCAQPIVNGRAYDHIFIIGQAPGHRSVANNMPWSGPAGHLLQRWLESAGFPSGFLYEHAYLSSLTHCDPGKSPRGNGDRKPSPQEVALCRPFLNEELLLVQPRVVLLVGTMAIEAFFARRKLEDLIGTYEERDGRLWLPLPHPSGVSRWLNDTQHQQLLHIALQHLAEWRIQYGL
;
A
#
# COMPACT_ATOMS: atom_id res chain seq x y z
N MET A 1 -26.11 -0.50 -3.57
CA MET A 1 -26.12 0.76 -2.79
C MET A 1 -25.99 1.94 -3.75
N ALA A 2 -26.96 2.86 -3.71
CA ALA A 2 -26.97 4.07 -4.54
C ALA A 2 -25.76 4.97 -4.23
N LEU A 3 -25.24 5.65 -5.24
CA LEU A 3 -24.22 6.71 -5.06
C LEU A 3 -24.84 7.85 -4.24
N ASN A 4 -24.18 8.25 -3.16
CA ASN A 4 -24.59 9.44 -2.43
C ASN A 4 -24.20 10.67 -3.25
N ASN A 5 -25.19 11.38 -3.80
CA ASN A 5 -24.98 12.54 -4.68
C ASN A 5 -24.44 13.78 -3.95
N ASN A 6 -24.38 13.78 -2.61
CA ASN A 6 -23.86 14.89 -1.81
C ASN A 6 -22.33 14.85 -1.59
N LEU A 7 -21.63 13.87 -2.16
CA LEU A 7 -20.16 13.78 -2.04
C LEU A 7 -19.46 14.65 -3.09
N PRO A 8 -18.27 15.23 -2.77
CA PRO A 8 -17.42 15.88 -3.77
C PRO A 8 -17.19 14.98 -5.00
N SER A 9 -17.05 15.56 -6.20
CA SER A 9 -16.95 14.81 -7.46
C SER A 9 -15.91 13.69 -7.40
N ARG A 10 -14.71 14.01 -6.92
CA ARG A 10 -13.58 13.07 -6.82
C ARG A 10 -13.87 11.87 -5.91
N GLN A 11 -14.59 12.09 -4.80
CA GLN A 11 -15.00 10.99 -3.91
C GLN A 11 -16.02 10.07 -4.58
N ARG A 12 -16.94 10.61 -5.39
CA ARG A 12 -17.90 9.79 -6.16
C ARG A 12 -17.20 8.99 -7.25
N GLU A 13 -16.27 9.62 -7.97
CA GLU A 13 -15.44 8.96 -8.98
C GLU A 13 -14.62 7.82 -8.37
N LEU A 14 -14.00 8.06 -7.20
CA LEU A 14 -13.28 7.01 -6.47
C LEU A 14 -14.22 5.87 -6.05
N GLN A 15 -15.44 6.15 -5.58
CA GLN A 15 -16.41 5.09 -5.26
C GLN A 15 -16.84 4.28 -6.49
N VAL A 16 -16.90 4.91 -7.67
CA VAL A 16 -17.14 4.20 -8.94
C VAL A 16 -15.96 3.28 -9.26
N LEU A 17 -14.72 3.79 -9.15
CA LEU A 17 -13.51 3.00 -9.35
C LEU A 17 -13.43 1.81 -8.37
N GLN A 18 -13.65 2.05 -7.07
CA GLN A 18 -13.63 1.03 -6.04
C GLN A 18 -14.64 -0.09 -6.32
N ARG A 19 -15.84 0.23 -6.82
CA ARG A 19 -16.81 -0.79 -7.26
C ARG A 19 -16.37 -1.55 -8.51
N ARG A 20 -15.70 -0.89 -9.47
CA ARG A 20 -15.10 -1.56 -10.63
C ARG A 20 -14.02 -2.55 -10.19
N ILE A 21 -13.17 -2.15 -9.24
CA ILE A 21 -12.14 -3.01 -8.65
C ILE A 21 -12.80 -4.22 -7.97
N GLN A 22 -13.80 -4.00 -7.11
CA GLN A 22 -14.52 -5.07 -6.40
C GLN A 22 -15.20 -6.08 -7.34
N ALA A 23 -15.67 -5.61 -8.51
CA ALA A 23 -16.27 -6.45 -9.55
C ALA A 23 -15.26 -7.13 -10.48
N CYS A 24 -13.97 -6.77 -10.44
CA CYS A 24 -12.97 -7.28 -11.36
C CYS A 24 -12.72 -8.79 -11.19
N ARG A 25 -12.60 -9.51 -12.31
CA ARG A 25 -12.30 -10.96 -12.36
C ARG A 25 -11.12 -11.31 -13.28
N GLN A 26 -10.42 -10.33 -13.86
CA GLN A 26 -9.43 -10.56 -14.92
C GLN A 26 -8.31 -11.55 -14.53
N CYS A 27 -7.70 -11.43 -13.34
CA CYS A 27 -6.65 -12.36 -12.93
C CYS A 27 -7.15 -13.81 -12.79
N GLN A 28 -8.42 -13.99 -12.41
CA GLN A 28 -9.06 -15.30 -12.34
C GLN A 28 -9.38 -15.85 -13.73
N GLU A 29 -9.94 -15.01 -14.62
CA GLU A 29 -10.25 -15.39 -16.00
C GLU A 29 -9.00 -15.81 -16.80
N GLN A 30 -7.85 -15.19 -16.49
CA GLN A 30 -6.55 -15.54 -17.07
C GLN A 30 -5.86 -16.72 -16.35
N GLY A 31 -6.48 -17.31 -15.32
CA GLY A 31 -5.98 -18.49 -14.63
C GLY A 31 -4.83 -18.25 -13.65
N TYR A 32 -4.51 -17.00 -13.29
CA TYR A 32 -3.43 -16.70 -12.33
C TYR A 32 -3.82 -16.96 -10.87
N ILE A 33 -5.11 -16.77 -10.55
CA ILE A 33 -5.68 -17.05 -9.22
C ILE A 33 -6.97 -17.88 -9.37
N PRO A 34 -7.29 -18.74 -8.40
CA PRO A 34 -8.50 -19.57 -8.48
C PRO A 34 -9.79 -18.77 -8.24
N CYS A 35 -9.71 -17.70 -7.45
CA CYS A 35 -10.86 -16.87 -7.08
C CYS A 35 -10.41 -15.42 -6.87
N ALA A 36 -11.10 -14.49 -7.53
CA ALA A 36 -10.88 -13.06 -7.36
C ALA A 36 -11.72 -12.53 -6.18
N GLN A 37 -11.02 -12.06 -5.15
CA GLN A 37 -11.61 -11.40 -3.97
C GLN A 37 -10.95 -10.02 -3.76
N PRO A 38 -11.15 -9.08 -4.70
CA PRO A 38 -10.51 -7.78 -4.65
C PRO A 38 -10.99 -6.94 -3.46
N ILE A 39 -10.06 -6.35 -2.72
CA ILE A 39 -10.35 -5.46 -1.59
C ILE A 39 -9.85 -4.03 -1.87
N VAL A 40 -10.53 -3.05 -1.28
CA VAL A 40 -10.24 -1.61 -1.42
C VAL A 40 -10.48 -0.91 -0.08
N ASN A 41 -9.73 0.16 0.22
CA ASN A 41 -9.91 0.95 1.42
C ASN A 41 -9.35 2.38 1.24
N GLY A 42 -10.02 3.36 1.84
CA GLY A 42 -9.62 4.77 1.80
C GLY A 42 -10.59 5.69 1.04
N ARG A 43 -10.23 6.98 1.01
CA ARG A 43 -11.04 8.10 0.50
C ARG A 43 -10.23 8.98 -0.45
N ALA A 44 -10.93 9.77 -1.25
CA ALA A 44 -10.35 10.58 -2.32
C ALA A 44 -9.58 11.80 -1.82
N TYR A 45 -9.28 11.93 -0.54
CA TYR A 45 -8.57 13.07 0.06
C TYR A 45 -7.59 12.63 1.15
N ASP A 46 -7.33 11.32 1.26
CA ASP A 46 -6.31 10.83 2.19
C ASP A 46 -4.94 11.34 1.72
N HIS A 47 -4.23 12.03 2.60
CA HIS A 47 -2.96 12.67 2.25
C HIS A 47 -1.79 11.67 2.16
N ILE A 48 -1.97 10.49 2.75
CA ILE A 48 -1.01 9.38 2.72
C ILE A 48 -1.61 8.22 1.94
N PHE A 49 -0.88 7.74 0.94
CA PHE A 49 -1.23 6.57 0.13
C PHE A 49 -0.21 5.47 0.34
N ILE A 50 -0.66 4.28 0.77
CA ILE A 50 0.21 3.17 1.12
C ILE A 50 0.08 2.09 0.06
N ILE A 51 1.21 1.68 -0.52
CA ILE A 51 1.28 0.65 -1.55
C ILE A 51 2.09 -0.53 -1.03
N GLY A 52 1.40 -1.64 -0.79
CA GLY A 52 2.02 -2.94 -0.52
C GLY A 52 2.18 -3.80 -1.78
N GLN A 53 2.54 -5.07 -1.57
CA GLN A 53 2.64 -6.06 -2.65
C GLN A 53 1.26 -6.53 -3.12
N ALA A 54 0.50 -7.12 -2.21
CA ALA A 54 -0.83 -7.70 -2.42
C ALA A 54 -1.51 -7.87 -1.05
N PRO A 55 -2.85 -7.95 -0.98
CA PRO A 55 -3.50 -8.35 0.25
C PRO A 55 -3.19 -9.81 0.58
N GLY A 56 -3.00 -10.11 1.86
CA GLY A 56 -2.84 -11.49 2.32
C GLY A 56 -4.18 -12.14 2.67
N HIS A 57 -4.14 -13.43 2.99
CA HIS A 57 -5.34 -14.22 3.30
C HIS A 57 -6.22 -13.61 4.41
N ARG A 58 -5.61 -13.07 5.48
CA ARG A 58 -6.36 -12.40 6.56
C ARG A 58 -7.04 -11.10 6.08
N SER A 59 -6.40 -10.38 5.16
CA SER A 59 -6.97 -9.15 4.60
C SER A 59 -8.21 -9.44 3.77
N VAL A 60 -8.16 -10.52 2.97
CA VAL A 60 -9.33 -10.96 2.21
C VAL A 60 -10.43 -11.50 3.12
N ALA A 61 -10.08 -12.33 4.11
CA ALA A 61 -11.06 -12.87 5.08
C ALA A 61 -11.79 -11.78 5.87
N ASN A 62 -11.11 -10.69 6.20
CA ASN A 62 -11.68 -9.56 6.94
C ASN A 62 -12.19 -8.43 6.02
N ASN A 63 -12.07 -8.57 4.71
CA ASN A 63 -12.34 -7.51 3.72
C ASN A 63 -11.66 -6.17 4.09
N MET A 64 -10.41 -6.24 4.57
CA MET A 64 -9.68 -5.10 5.13
C MET A 64 -8.18 -5.24 4.84
N PRO A 65 -7.58 -4.36 4.00
CA PRO A 65 -6.15 -4.34 3.76
C PRO A 65 -5.36 -4.27 5.06
N TRP A 66 -4.15 -4.81 5.10
CA TRP A 66 -3.26 -4.70 6.27
C TRP A 66 -3.81 -5.26 7.61
N SER A 67 -4.90 -6.02 7.63
CA SER A 67 -5.51 -6.58 8.86
C SER A 67 -4.69 -7.66 9.60
N GLY A 68 -3.46 -7.93 9.19
CA GLY A 68 -2.55 -8.89 9.82
C GLY A 68 -1.46 -8.25 10.68
N PRO A 69 -0.50 -9.05 11.19
CA PRO A 69 0.61 -8.55 12.01
C PRO A 69 1.43 -7.44 11.35
N ALA A 70 1.57 -7.49 10.02
CA ALA A 70 2.27 -6.47 9.24
C ALA A 70 1.61 -5.09 9.35
N GLY A 71 0.28 -5.01 9.31
CA GLY A 71 -0.41 -3.72 9.47
C GLY A 71 -0.40 -3.22 10.91
N HIS A 72 -0.41 -4.09 11.90
CA HIS A 72 -0.22 -3.68 13.30
C HIS A 72 1.16 -3.04 13.51
N LEU A 73 2.22 -3.61 12.91
CA LEU A 73 3.54 -3.01 12.97
C LEU A 73 3.63 -1.71 12.16
N LEU A 74 2.99 -1.64 10.99
CA LEU A 74 2.91 -0.41 10.21
C LEU A 74 2.19 0.72 10.98
N GLN A 75 1.08 0.42 11.65
CA GLN A 75 0.39 1.36 12.52
C GLN A 75 1.30 1.86 13.65
N ARG A 76 2.09 0.98 14.29
CA ARG A 76 3.06 1.40 15.32
C ARG A 76 4.18 2.29 14.75
N TRP A 77 4.60 2.06 13.51
CA TRP A 77 5.57 2.95 12.85
C TRP A 77 4.98 4.34 12.62
N LEU A 78 3.73 4.42 12.16
CA LEU A 78 3.02 5.70 12.02
C LEU A 78 2.88 6.40 13.39
N GLU A 79 2.50 5.67 14.44
CA GLU A 79 2.44 6.21 15.81
C GLU A 79 3.80 6.75 16.29
N SER A 80 4.90 6.06 15.99
CA SER A 80 6.24 6.55 16.32
C SER A 80 6.67 7.80 15.54
N ALA A 81 6.09 8.02 14.36
CA ALA A 81 6.21 9.28 13.60
C ALA A 81 5.22 10.36 14.08
N GLY A 82 4.45 10.07 15.14
CA GLY A 82 3.53 10.99 15.81
C GLY A 82 2.09 10.99 15.25
N PHE A 83 1.75 10.08 14.33
CA PHE A 83 0.36 9.94 13.89
C PHE A 83 -0.51 9.35 15.01
N PRO A 84 -1.82 9.67 15.07
CA PRO A 84 -2.71 9.10 16.07
C PRO A 84 -2.92 7.59 15.88
N SER A 85 -3.33 6.92 16.96
CA SER A 85 -3.74 5.51 16.86
C SER A 85 -4.95 5.38 15.94
N GLY A 86 -5.00 4.32 15.13
CA GLY A 86 -6.04 4.11 14.12
C GLY A 86 -5.83 4.84 12.79
N PHE A 87 -4.85 5.75 12.71
CA PHE A 87 -4.58 6.56 11.50
C PHE A 87 -4.53 5.75 10.21
N LEU A 88 -3.92 4.55 10.22
CA LEU A 88 -3.77 3.70 9.06
C LEU A 88 -5.09 3.44 8.32
N TYR A 89 -6.20 3.32 9.04
CA TYR A 89 -7.51 3.01 8.46
C TYR A 89 -8.44 4.21 8.36
N GLU A 90 -8.17 5.26 9.15
CA GLU A 90 -9.03 6.43 9.23
C GLU A 90 -8.62 7.53 8.25
N HIS A 91 -7.34 7.61 7.92
CA HIS A 91 -6.73 8.77 7.23
C HIS A 91 -5.71 8.41 6.14
N ALA A 92 -5.49 7.12 5.87
CA ALA A 92 -4.62 6.66 4.79
C ALA A 92 -5.40 5.86 3.73
N TYR A 93 -5.03 6.05 2.47
CA TYR A 93 -5.51 5.20 1.39
C TYR A 93 -4.66 3.94 1.31
N LEU A 94 -5.27 2.76 1.44
CA LEU A 94 -4.56 1.49 1.49
C LEU A 94 -4.75 0.72 0.19
N SER A 95 -3.67 0.59 -0.58
CA SER A 95 -3.65 -0.18 -1.82
C SER A 95 -2.45 -1.13 -1.86
N SER A 96 -2.29 -1.79 -3.00
CA SER A 96 -1.21 -2.73 -3.29
C SER A 96 -1.01 -2.82 -4.81
N LEU A 97 0.07 -3.45 -5.25
CA LEU A 97 0.31 -3.67 -6.68
C LEU A 97 -0.77 -4.56 -7.32
N THR A 98 -1.40 -5.44 -6.53
CA THR A 98 -2.58 -6.20 -6.90
C THR A 98 -3.64 -6.14 -5.81
N HIS A 99 -4.92 -6.15 -6.20
CA HIS A 99 -6.05 -6.02 -5.26
C HIS A 99 -6.57 -7.36 -4.71
N CYS A 100 -6.09 -8.50 -5.20
CA CYS A 100 -6.50 -9.85 -4.76
C CYS A 100 -5.37 -10.59 -4.02
N ASP A 101 -5.72 -11.55 -3.17
CA ASP A 101 -4.76 -12.47 -2.55
C ASP A 101 -4.20 -13.42 -3.61
N PRO A 102 -2.88 -13.41 -3.85
CA PRO A 102 -2.26 -14.30 -4.83
C PRO A 102 -2.23 -15.75 -4.34
N GLY A 103 -2.42 -16.00 -3.05
CA GLY A 103 -2.35 -17.31 -2.42
C GLY A 103 -0.99 -17.56 -1.77
N LYS A 104 -0.82 -18.75 -1.19
CA LYS A 104 0.36 -19.08 -0.38
C LYS A 104 1.62 -19.25 -1.22
N SER A 105 2.76 -18.86 -0.64
CA SER A 105 4.09 -19.16 -1.15
C SER A 105 4.28 -20.69 -1.21
N PRO A 106 4.79 -21.25 -2.33
CA PRO A 106 5.14 -22.67 -2.41
C PRO A 106 6.19 -23.10 -1.37
N ARG A 107 6.95 -22.14 -0.82
CA ARG A 107 7.95 -22.37 0.24
C ARG A 107 7.34 -22.37 1.65
N GLY A 108 6.03 -22.16 1.78
CA GLY A 108 5.32 -22.17 3.07
C GLY A 108 5.52 -20.94 3.95
N ASN A 109 6.27 -19.93 3.52
CA ASN A 109 6.65 -18.76 4.31
C ASN A 109 5.82 -17.50 3.96
N GLY A 110 4.50 -17.57 4.12
CA GLY A 110 3.58 -16.47 3.85
C GLY A 110 2.95 -16.54 2.46
N ASP A 111 2.61 -15.38 1.89
CA ASP A 111 1.93 -15.27 0.60
C ASP A 111 2.95 -15.26 -0.55
N ARG A 112 2.57 -15.79 -1.72
CA ARG A 112 3.42 -15.74 -2.90
C ARG A 112 3.50 -14.31 -3.43
N LYS A 113 4.52 -14.03 -4.23
CA LYS A 113 4.56 -12.79 -5.01
C LYS A 113 3.56 -12.88 -6.18
N PRO A 114 2.76 -11.83 -6.45
CA PRO A 114 2.05 -11.74 -7.70
C PRO A 114 3.05 -11.69 -8.86
N SER A 115 2.70 -12.31 -9.97
CA SER A 115 3.48 -12.31 -11.20
C SER A 115 3.47 -10.91 -11.85
N PRO A 116 4.42 -10.62 -12.74
CA PRO A 116 4.40 -9.39 -13.54
C PRO A 116 3.08 -9.20 -14.32
N GLN A 117 2.47 -10.29 -14.78
CA GLN A 117 1.20 -10.28 -15.51
C GLN A 117 0.03 -9.89 -14.59
N GLU A 118 -0.04 -10.44 -13.38
CA GLU A 118 -1.05 -10.03 -12.38
C GLU A 118 -0.90 -8.55 -12.03
N VAL A 119 0.33 -8.07 -11.83
CA VAL A 119 0.60 -6.65 -11.58
C VAL A 119 0.19 -5.79 -12.78
N ALA A 120 0.47 -6.23 -14.01
CA ALA A 120 0.09 -5.51 -15.22
C ALA A 120 -1.43 -5.37 -15.37
N LEU A 121 -2.21 -6.42 -15.03
CA LEU A 121 -3.67 -6.37 -15.04
C LEU A 121 -4.23 -5.39 -14.00
N CYS A 122 -3.59 -5.29 -12.83
CA CYS A 122 -4.03 -4.36 -11.77
C CYS A 122 -3.49 -2.92 -11.93
N ARG A 123 -2.42 -2.71 -12.71
CA ARG A 123 -1.76 -1.39 -12.87
C ARG A 123 -2.72 -0.26 -13.29
N PRO A 124 -3.68 -0.45 -14.21
CA PRO A 124 -4.63 0.62 -14.57
C PRO A 124 -5.44 1.11 -13.36
N PHE A 125 -5.86 0.20 -12.47
CA PHE A 125 -6.59 0.58 -11.26
C PHE A 125 -5.71 1.39 -10.32
N LEU A 126 -4.48 0.94 -10.03
CA LEU A 126 -3.56 1.66 -9.15
C LEU A 126 -3.24 3.07 -9.67
N ASN A 127 -3.09 3.23 -10.98
CA ASN A 127 -2.89 4.54 -11.60
C ASN A 127 -4.13 5.45 -11.41
N GLU A 128 -5.34 4.92 -11.65
CA GLU A 128 -6.58 5.67 -11.46
C GLU A 128 -6.81 6.02 -9.98
N GLU A 129 -6.46 5.14 -9.04
CA GLU A 129 -6.48 5.42 -7.60
C GLU A 129 -5.54 6.59 -7.26
N LEU A 130 -4.28 6.58 -7.74
CA LEU A 130 -3.32 7.66 -7.49
C LEU A 130 -3.78 9.02 -8.07
N LEU A 131 -4.46 8.99 -9.22
CA LEU A 131 -5.03 10.18 -9.86
C LEU A 131 -6.22 10.75 -9.08
N LEU A 132 -7.07 9.88 -8.53
CA LEU A 132 -8.26 10.29 -7.79
C LEU A 132 -7.97 10.63 -6.34
N VAL A 133 -7.03 9.96 -5.68
CA VAL A 133 -6.69 10.26 -4.27
C VAL A 133 -5.85 11.53 -4.17
N GLN A 134 -4.95 11.76 -5.13
CA GLN A 134 -3.98 12.87 -5.12
C GLN A 134 -3.25 13.02 -3.78
N PRO A 135 -2.55 11.97 -3.32
CA PRO A 135 -1.87 12.01 -2.02
C PRO A 135 -0.67 12.95 -2.06
N ARG A 136 -0.33 13.55 -0.92
CA ARG A 136 0.93 14.30 -0.74
C ARG A 136 2.11 13.36 -0.53
N VAL A 137 1.89 12.25 0.17
CA VAL A 137 2.91 11.24 0.49
C VAL A 137 2.47 9.87 -0.01
N VAL A 138 3.37 9.16 -0.69
CA VAL A 138 3.20 7.76 -1.09
C VAL A 138 4.22 6.89 -0.37
N LEU A 139 3.74 5.94 0.42
CA LEU A 139 4.58 4.96 1.12
C LEU A 139 4.66 3.68 0.30
N LEU A 140 5.86 3.32 -0.14
CA LEU A 140 6.13 2.07 -0.84
C LEU A 140 6.65 1.04 0.14
N VAL A 141 5.79 0.09 0.54
CA VAL A 141 6.08 -0.81 1.65
C VAL A 141 6.54 -2.17 1.13
N GLY A 142 7.84 -2.43 1.24
CA GLY A 142 8.49 -3.67 0.84
C GLY A 142 9.09 -3.65 -0.55
N THR A 143 10.03 -4.57 -0.80
CA THR A 143 10.86 -4.61 -2.01
C THR A 143 10.05 -4.56 -3.31
N MET A 144 8.96 -5.32 -3.39
CA MET A 144 8.20 -5.41 -4.64
C MET A 144 7.49 -4.08 -4.96
N ALA A 145 6.92 -3.42 -3.95
CA ALA A 145 6.33 -2.08 -4.11
C ALA A 145 7.41 -1.06 -4.49
N ILE A 146 8.57 -1.10 -3.83
CA ILE A 146 9.69 -0.20 -4.14
C ILE A 146 10.16 -0.39 -5.59
N GLU A 147 10.46 -1.62 -6.02
CA GLU A 147 10.91 -1.92 -7.39
C GLU A 147 9.88 -1.59 -8.49
N ALA A 148 8.59 -1.50 -8.14
CA ALA A 148 7.55 -1.14 -9.10
C ALA A 148 7.51 0.36 -9.45
N PHE A 149 8.20 1.20 -8.66
CA PHE A 149 8.24 2.66 -8.81
C PHE A 149 9.67 3.22 -8.81
N PHE A 150 10.65 2.48 -8.30
CA PHE A 150 12.06 2.84 -8.31
C PHE A 150 12.82 1.87 -9.20
N ALA A 151 13.87 2.36 -9.88
CA ALA A 151 14.81 1.49 -10.56
C ALA A 151 15.36 0.45 -9.56
N ARG A 152 15.71 -0.75 -10.04
CA ARG A 152 16.25 -1.84 -9.21
C ARG A 152 17.55 -1.41 -8.52
N ARG A 153 17.42 -0.86 -7.31
CA ARG A 153 18.49 -0.52 -6.38
C ARG A 153 18.35 -1.35 -5.11
N LYS A 154 19.42 -1.43 -4.31
CA LYS A 154 19.35 -2.14 -3.02
C LYS A 154 18.42 -1.39 -2.08
N LEU A 155 17.79 -2.12 -1.16
CA LEU A 155 16.93 -1.49 -0.15
C LEU A 155 17.72 -0.52 0.73
N GLU A 156 18.97 -0.86 1.06
CA GLU A 156 19.86 -0.01 1.86
C GLU A 156 20.11 1.36 1.22
N ASP A 157 20.06 1.45 -0.12
CA ASP A 157 20.28 2.70 -0.85
C ASP A 157 19.02 3.57 -0.93
N LEU A 158 17.86 3.01 -0.59
CA LEU A 158 16.55 3.65 -0.79
C LEU A 158 15.84 3.98 0.52
N ILE A 159 15.86 3.07 1.49
CA ILE A 159 15.21 3.27 2.79
C ILE A 159 15.97 4.36 3.55
N GLY A 160 15.23 5.33 4.11
CA GLY A 160 15.79 6.53 4.74
C GLY A 160 15.98 7.71 3.77
N THR A 161 15.75 7.48 2.48
CA THR A 161 15.71 8.53 1.44
C THR A 161 14.30 8.63 0.86
N TYR A 162 14.04 9.64 0.02
CA TYR A 162 12.79 9.78 -0.70
C TYR A 162 13.03 10.45 -2.05
N GLU A 163 12.07 10.35 -2.95
CA GLU A 163 12.06 11.13 -4.20
C GLU A 163 10.79 11.99 -4.27
N GLU A 164 10.94 13.25 -4.68
CA GLU A 164 9.81 14.10 -5.02
C GLU A 164 9.51 13.97 -6.52
N ARG A 165 8.28 13.57 -6.86
CA ARG A 165 7.83 13.40 -8.25
C ARG A 165 6.39 13.85 -8.39
N ASP A 166 6.12 14.71 -9.37
CA ASP A 166 4.80 15.29 -9.65
C ASP A 166 4.12 15.91 -8.41
N GLY A 167 4.90 16.60 -7.58
CA GLY A 167 4.42 17.21 -6.34
C GLY A 167 4.05 16.22 -5.22
N ARG A 168 4.47 14.96 -5.33
CA ARG A 168 4.30 13.92 -4.31
C ARG A 168 5.63 13.45 -3.77
N LEU A 169 5.66 13.12 -2.48
CA LEU A 169 6.83 12.56 -1.80
C LEU A 169 6.71 11.04 -1.75
N TRP A 170 7.66 10.34 -2.39
CA TRP A 170 7.68 8.89 -2.49
C TRP A 170 8.70 8.33 -1.52
N LEU A 171 8.22 7.69 -0.46
CA LEU A 171 9.05 7.19 0.64
C LEU A 171 9.08 5.64 0.65
N PRO A 172 10.24 5.04 0.36
CA PRO A 172 10.46 3.60 0.53
C PRO A 172 10.49 3.20 2.00
N LEU A 173 9.73 2.17 2.36
CA LEU A 173 9.77 1.52 3.66
C LEU A 173 10.06 0.02 3.51
N PRO A 174 10.79 -0.60 4.45
CA PRO A 174 10.91 -2.06 4.48
C PRO A 174 9.53 -2.70 4.72
N HIS A 175 9.39 -3.98 4.36
CA HIS A 175 8.15 -4.68 4.63
C HIS A 175 8.04 -5.01 6.15
N PRO A 176 6.93 -4.69 6.83
CA PRO A 176 6.75 -4.91 8.28
C PRO A 176 6.46 -6.38 8.66
N SER A 177 6.95 -7.36 7.90
CA SER A 177 6.75 -8.79 8.18
C SER A 177 8.01 -9.46 8.74
N GLY A 178 7.84 -10.40 9.66
CA GLY A 178 8.91 -11.27 10.13
C GLY A 178 9.43 -12.32 9.12
N VAL A 179 8.92 -12.33 7.88
CA VAL A 179 9.42 -13.23 6.82
C VAL A 179 10.82 -12.83 6.36
N SER A 180 11.10 -11.53 6.31
CA SER A 180 12.43 -10.99 5.99
C SER A 180 13.22 -10.77 7.28
N ARG A 181 14.51 -11.12 7.24
CA ARG A 181 15.46 -10.80 8.32
C ARG A 181 16.09 -9.42 8.18
N TRP A 182 15.69 -8.61 7.18
CA TRP A 182 16.31 -7.31 6.88
C TRP A 182 16.31 -6.39 8.11
N LEU A 183 15.21 -6.33 8.85
CA LEU A 183 15.08 -5.54 10.09
C LEU A 183 15.78 -6.14 11.32
N ASN A 184 16.44 -7.29 11.21
CA ASN A 184 17.25 -7.84 12.31
C ASN A 184 18.61 -7.13 12.42
N ASP A 185 19.04 -6.43 11.36
CA ASP A 185 20.27 -5.65 11.35
C ASP A 185 20.03 -4.26 11.93
N THR A 186 20.87 -3.84 12.88
CA THR A 186 20.77 -2.54 13.55
C THR A 186 20.95 -1.36 12.58
N GLN A 187 21.80 -1.49 11.54
CA GLN A 187 21.97 -0.44 10.55
C GLN A 187 20.69 -0.24 9.73
N HIS A 188 20.02 -1.35 9.38
CA HIS A 188 18.74 -1.31 8.67
C HIS A 188 17.61 -0.73 9.53
N GLN A 189 17.62 -1.00 10.84
CA GLN A 189 16.71 -0.35 11.78
C GLN A 189 16.93 1.17 11.84
N GLN A 190 18.18 1.63 11.75
CA GLN A 190 18.50 3.05 11.69
C GLN A 190 17.97 3.70 10.40
N LEU A 191 18.07 3.02 9.25
CA LEU A 191 17.50 3.50 7.99
C LEU A 191 15.97 3.65 8.08
N LEU A 192 15.29 2.68 8.69
CA LEU A 192 13.86 2.80 8.98
C LEU A 192 13.60 4.00 9.89
N HIS A 193 14.38 4.19 10.95
CA HIS A 193 14.21 5.34 11.86
C HIS A 193 14.30 6.68 11.11
N ILE A 194 15.28 6.83 10.22
CA ILE A 194 15.42 8.03 9.37
C ILE A 194 14.19 8.22 8.48
N ALA A 195 13.67 7.14 7.86
CA ALA A 195 12.45 7.22 7.07
C ALA A 195 11.23 7.69 7.89
N LEU A 196 11.11 7.23 9.13
CA LEU A 196 10.03 7.65 10.04
C LEU A 196 10.21 9.09 10.54
N GLN A 197 11.45 9.59 10.65
CA GLN A 197 11.72 11.00 10.93
C GLN A 197 11.22 11.90 9.80
N HIS A 198 11.48 11.55 8.53
CA HIS A 198 10.90 12.28 7.38
C HIS A 198 9.37 12.34 7.48
N LEU A 199 8.71 11.23 7.81
CA LEU A 199 7.26 11.22 8.02
C LEU A 199 6.82 12.13 9.15
N ALA A 200 7.55 12.15 10.27
CA ALA A 200 7.23 13.01 11.40
C ALA A 200 7.35 14.50 11.07
N GLU A 201 8.39 14.88 10.32
CA GLU A 201 8.59 16.24 9.82
C GLU A 201 7.48 16.64 8.84
N TRP A 202 7.18 15.79 7.87
CA TRP A 202 6.14 16.04 6.87
C TRP A 202 4.74 16.11 7.47
N ARG A 203 4.46 15.33 8.52
CA ARG A 203 3.20 15.42 9.27
C ARG A 203 2.95 16.84 9.76
N ILE A 204 3.99 17.48 10.32
CA ILE A 204 3.92 18.86 10.81
C ILE A 204 3.89 19.84 9.63
N GLN A 205 4.80 19.67 8.67
CA GLN A 205 4.99 20.61 7.55
C GLN A 205 3.76 20.71 6.63
N TYR A 206 3.10 19.58 6.37
CA TYR A 206 1.98 19.50 5.42
C TYR A 206 0.62 19.25 6.09
N GLY A 207 0.57 19.16 7.42
CA GLY A 207 -0.67 18.88 8.17
C GLY A 207 -1.28 17.53 7.80
N LEU A 208 -0.45 16.47 7.75
CA LEU A 208 -0.88 15.11 7.44
C LEU A 208 -1.63 14.45 8.59
#